data_AF-A0A7J2PT15-F1
#
_entry.id   AF-A0A7J2PT15-F1
#
_cell.length_a   1.000
_cell.length_b   1.000
_cell.length_c   1.000
_cell.angle_alpha   90.00
_cell.angle_beta   90.00
_cell.angle_gamma   90.00
#
_symmetry.space_group_name_H-M   'P 1'
#
loop_
_entity.id
_entity.type
_entity.pdbx_description
1 polymer ?
#
loop_
_entity_poly.entity_id
_entity_poly.type
_entity_poly.pdbx_seq_one_letter_code
_entity_poly.pdbx_strand_id
1 'polypeptide(L)'
;MKIIEIEGIGEKYADILEKAGVANVEDLIPLKWKEIKDLAVKTKISLKLVEKWQDQAELMIIKGVGPEYSEVLNKIGIDSTRELAYRNPKNTLDKIVDFDKEQPDVIRKIPGAKEIEKWINEAKSMIGEKKAKITIKTTPVIDIEGIGDKYSKTLEKMGFSFVENLVGLDKDGIKDLAEKSEISEKLIDKWAEHADLMRIGGVGPEYAEVLNEIGIDSVKEFAQRNPKNTLDRIMKLDEEKPDVFRRAPSLGMVEEWIEEAKKIK
;
A
#
# COMPACT_ATOMS: atom_id res chain seq x y z
N MET A 1 -9.63 14.87 12.95
CA MET A 1 -10.76 14.24 13.68
C MET A 1 -10.20 13.44 14.84
N LYS A 2 -10.88 13.30 15.98
CA LYS A 2 -10.32 12.47 17.06
C LYS A 2 -10.29 10.99 16.65
N ILE A 3 -9.31 10.23 17.10
CA ILE A 3 -9.17 8.81 16.73
C ILE A 3 -10.41 7.97 17.12
N ILE A 4 -11.07 8.32 18.23
CA ILE A 4 -12.32 7.71 18.69
C ILE A 4 -13.50 7.86 17.72
N GLU A 5 -13.40 8.77 16.73
CA GLU A 5 -14.45 8.92 15.73
C GLU A 5 -14.46 7.78 14.70
N ILE A 6 -13.38 6.99 14.57
CA ILE A 6 -13.37 5.85 13.65
C ILE A 6 -14.29 4.74 14.20
N GLU A 7 -15.15 4.20 13.35
CA GLU A 7 -16.09 3.15 13.73
C GLU A 7 -15.35 1.91 14.26
N GLY A 8 -15.73 1.47 15.47
CA GLY A 8 -15.07 0.38 16.19
C GLY A 8 -13.89 0.81 17.10
N ILE A 9 -13.47 2.07 17.09
CA ILE A 9 -12.55 2.61 18.11
C ILE A 9 -13.37 3.14 19.29
N GLY A 10 -13.63 2.28 20.27
CA GLY A 10 -14.18 2.72 21.57
C GLY A 10 -13.14 3.41 22.46
N GLU A 11 -13.58 4.00 23.58
CA GLU A 11 -12.72 4.73 24.54
C GLU A 11 -11.45 3.96 24.91
N LYS A 12 -11.56 2.65 25.16
CA LYS A 12 -10.42 1.79 25.49
C LYS A 12 -9.34 1.78 24.40
N TYR A 13 -9.74 1.66 23.13
CA TYR A 13 -8.78 1.63 22.02
C TYR A 13 -8.24 3.02 21.73
N ALA A 14 -9.08 4.06 21.82
CA ALA A 14 -8.66 5.44 21.70
C ALA A 14 -7.55 5.77 22.71
N ASP A 15 -7.75 5.47 24.00
CA ASP A 15 -6.77 5.69 25.05
C ASP A 15 -5.43 4.99 24.79
N ILE A 16 -5.47 3.76 24.25
CA ILE A 16 -4.27 2.97 23.92
C ILE A 16 -3.52 3.60 22.74
N LEU A 17 -4.24 3.99 21.68
CA LEU A 17 -3.66 4.61 20.48
C LEU A 17 -3.10 6.00 20.80
N GLU A 18 -3.80 6.81 21.60
CA GLU A 18 -3.34 8.12 22.06
C GLU A 18 -2.01 8.00 22.81
N LYS A 19 -1.90 7.05 23.75
CA LYS A 19 -0.65 6.75 24.46
C LYS A 19 0.46 6.23 23.54
N ALA A 20 0.09 5.63 22.41
CA ALA A 20 1.04 5.17 21.41
C ALA A 20 1.49 6.27 20.45
N GLY A 21 0.89 7.46 20.49
CA GLY A 21 1.21 8.62 19.65
C GLY A 21 0.23 8.85 18.49
N VAL A 22 -0.91 8.15 18.48
CA VAL A 22 -1.95 8.24 17.44
C VAL A 22 -3.23 8.78 18.10
N ALA A 23 -3.42 10.10 18.09
CA ALA A 23 -4.53 10.75 18.77
C ALA A 23 -5.65 11.18 17.81
N ASN A 24 -5.32 11.34 16.54
CA ASN A 24 -6.22 11.80 15.50
C ASN A 24 -6.34 10.76 14.38
N VAL A 25 -7.46 10.79 13.68
CA VAL A 25 -7.70 9.97 12.47
C VAL A 25 -6.55 10.16 11.48
N GLU A 26 -6.09 11.41 11.33
CA GLU A 26 -5.05 11.77 10.37
C GLU A 26 -3.68 11.16 10.69
N ASP A 27 -3.44 10.78 11.94
CA ASP A 27 -2.16 10.20 12.38
C ASP A 27 -1.96 8.78 11.85
N LEU A 28 -3.04 8.06 11.48
CA LEU A 28 -2.97 6.71 10.91
C LEU A 28 -2.62 6.71 9.42
N ILE A 29 -3.06 7.72 8.66
CA ILE A 29 -2.97 7.76 7.20
C ILE A 29 -1.52 7.63 6.68
N PRO A 30 -0.51 8.34 7.22
CA PRO A 30 0.83 8.31 6.66
C PRO A 30 1.64 7.05 7.03
N LEU A 31 1.15 6.23 7.97
CA LEU A 31 1.91 5.10 8.50
C LEU A 31 2.12 4.03 7.42
N LYS A 32 3.38 3.64 7.23
CA LYS A 32 3.76 2.52 6.38
C LYS A 32 3.40 1.20 7.05
N TRP A 33 3.40 0.11 6.29
CA TRP A 33 3.05 -1.22 6.81
C TRP A 33 3.86 -1.62 8.05
N LYS A 34 5.18 -1.39 8.00
CA LYS A 34 6.06 -1.66 9.14
C LYS A 34 5.64 -0.87 10.38
N GLU A 35 5.29 0.41 10.23
CA GLU A 35 4.84 1.26 11.34
C GLU A 35 3.48 0.82 11.89
N ILE A 36 2.57 0.36 11.02
CA ILE A 36 1.28 -0.24 11.41
C ILE A 36 1.50 -1.55 12.17
N LYS A 37 2.45 -2.39 11.73
CA LYS A 37 2.84 -3.64 12.40
C LYS A 37 3.46 -3.36 13.77
N ASP A 38 4.37 -2.39 13.84
CA ASP A 38 4.99 -1.96 15.10
C ASP A 38 3.95 -1.37 16.06
N LEU A 39 3.00 -0.57 15.54
CA LEU A 39 1.89 -0.02 16.31
C LEU A 39 0.99 -1.13 16.86
N ALA A 40 0.62 -2.13 16.06
CA ALA A 40 -0.18 -3.28 16.48
C ALA A 40 0.51 -4.05 17.61
N VAL A 41 1.82 -4.32 17.49
CA VAL A 41 2.61 -4.99 18.53
C VAL A 41 2.68 -4.14 19.80
N LYS A 42 3.00 -2.85 19.68
CA LYS A 42 3.11 -1.90 20.80
C LYS A 42 1.81 -1.76 21.58
N THR A 43 0.68 -1.69 20.88
CA THR A 43 -0.65 -1.49 21.45
C THR A 43 -1.32 -2.79 21.88
N LYS A 44 -0.79 -3.95 21.45
CA LYS A 44 -1.41 -5.28 21.59
C LYS A 44 -2.80 -5.34 20.94
N ILE A 45 -3.00 -4.57 19.87
CA ILE A 45 -4.18 -4.60 19.02
C ILE A 45 -3.87 -5.52 17.83
N SER A 46 -4.85 -6.25 17.32
CA SER A 46 -4.60 -7.10 16.16
C SER A 46 -4.23 -6.26 14.94
N LEU A 47 -3.24 -6.72 14.17
CA LEU A 47 -2.78 -6.03 12.96
C LEU A 47 -3.94 -5.69 12.02
N LYS A 48 -4.81 -6.68 11.75
CA LYS A 48 -6.02 -6.52 10.92
C LYS A 48 -6.95 -5.41 11.39
N LEU A 49 -7.04 -5.17 12.70
CA LEU A 49 -7.91 -4.13 13.24
C LEU A 49 -7.29 -2.74 13.09
N VAL A 50 -5.97 -2.63 13.30
CA VAL A 50 -5.24 -1.38 13.04
C VAL A 50 -5.26 -1.02 11.54
N GLU A 51 -5.10 -2.01 10.66
CA GLU A 51 -5.21 -1.84 9.21
C GLU A 51 -6.62 -1.36 8.81
N LYS A 52 -7.67 -2.02 9.33
CA LYS A 52 -9.05 -1.58 9.11
C LYS A 52 -9.24 -0.12 9.51
N TRP A 53 -8.72 0.30 10.66
CA TRP A 53 -8.83 1.70 11.09
C TRP A 53 -8.01 2.65 10.21
N GLN A 54 -6.85 2.23 9.69
CA GLN A 54 -6.10 3.00 8.71
C GLN A 54 -6.89 3.19 7.41
N ASP A 55 -7.52 2.13 6.89
CA ASP A 55 -8.38 2.18 5.70
C ASP A 55 -9.55 3.16 5.90
N GLN A 56 -10.23 3.06 7.05
CA GLN A 56 -11.33 3.97 7.40
C GLN A 56 -10.85 5.41 7.53
N ALA A 57 -9.69 5.64 8.15
CA ALA A 57 -9.07 6.95 8.25
C ALA A 57 -8.77 7.54 6.88
N GLU A 58 -8.28 6.74 5.93
CA GLU A 58 -8.02 7.18 4.55
C GLU A 58 -9.32 7.60 3.85
N LEU A 59 -10.41 6.83 4.00
CA LEU A 59 -11.71 7.14 3.39
C LEU A 59 -12.35 8.40 3.99
N MET A 60 -12.19 8.62 5.30
CA MET A 60 -12.75 9.77 6.02
C MET A 60 -12.16 11.13 5.60
N ILE A 61 -11.07 11.14 4.83
CA ILE A 61 -10.53 12.38 4.23
C ILE A 61 -11.51 12.95 3.18
N ILE A 62 -12.29 12.08 2.53
CA ILE A 62 -13.21 12.47 1.46
C ILE A 62 -14.39 13.24 2.06
N LYS A 63 -14.63 14.45 1.56
CA LYS A 63 -15.69 15.30 2.09
C LYS A 63 -17.06 14.63 1.99
N GLY A 64 -17.67 14.44 3.15
CA GLY A 64 -18.98 13.81 3.29
C GLY A 64 -18.92 12.30 3.56
N VAL A 65 -17.74 11.68 3.54
CA VAL A 65 -17.53 10.32 4.03
C VAL A 65 -17.21 10.41 5.52
N GLY A 66 -18.22 10.24 6.37
CA GLY A 66 -18.06 10.15 7.82
C GLY A 66 -17.73 8.73 8.29
N PRO A 67 -17.63 8.52 9.62
CA PRO A 67 -17.31 7.20 10.20
C PRO A 67 -18.23 6.05 9.75
N GLU A 68 -19.55 6.29 9.75
CA GLU A 68 -20.54 5.28 9.34
C GLU A 68 -20.32 4.86 7.87
N TYR A 69 -20.02 5.83 7.00
CA TYR A 69 -19.79 5.54 5.58
C TYR A 69 -18.42 4.94 5.32
N SER A 70 -17.37 5.30 6.07
CA SER A 70 -16.06 4.66 5.92
C SER A 70 -16.10 3.19 6.34
N GLU A 71 -16.86 2.85 7.39
CA GLU A 71 -17.14 1.45 7.77
C GLU A 71 -17.84 0.69 6.65
N VAL A 72 -18.95 1.22 6.11
CA VAL A 72 -19.70 0.54 5.05
C VAL A 72 -18.84 0.36 3.80
N LEU A 73 -18.13 1.41 3.37
CA LEU A 73 -17.24 1.35 2.21
C LEU A 73 -16.18 0.25 2.40
N ASN A 74 -15.51 0.21 3.57
CA ASN A 74 -14.55 -0.83 3.89
C ASN A 74 -15.19 -2.24 3.83
N LYS A 75 -16.37 -2.41 4.42
CA LYS A 75 -17.13 -3.68 4.45
C LYS A 75 -17.55 -4.18 3.07
N ILE A 76 -17.88 -3.29 2.13
CA ILE A 76 -18.20 -3.65 0.74
C ILE A 76 -16.96 -3.77 -0.16
N GLY A 77 -15.78 -3.82 0.47
CA GLY A 77 -14.48 -3.99 -0.17
C GLY A 77 -14.03 -2.75 -0.92
N ILE A 78 -14.26 -1.55 -0.38
CA ILE A 78 -13.68 -0.29 -0.83
C ILE A 78 -12.88 0.25 0.36
N ASP A 79 -11.60 -0.10 0.43
CA ASP A 79 -10.75 0.17 1.60
C ASP A 79 -9.86 1.41 1.46
N SER A 80 -9.80 2.02 0.27
CA SER A 80 -8.90 3.13 -0.02
C SER A 80 -9.54 4.18 -0.91
N THR A 81 -9.01 5.41 -0.85
CA THR A 81 -9.38 6.49 -1.78
C THR A 81 -9.08 6.07 -3.22
N ARG A 82 -7.99 5.32 -3.42
CA ARG A 82 -7.62 4.79 -4.73
C ARG A 82 -8.69 3.86 -5.27
N GLU A 83 -9.13 2.89 -4.48
CA GLU A 83 -10.14 1.95 -4.92
C GLU A 83 -11.46 2.66 -5.24
N LEU A 84 -11.90 3.58 -4.38
CA LEU A 84 -13.15 4.33 -4.59
C LEU A 84 -13.12 5.14 -5.90
N ALA A 85 -11.99 5.76 -6.26
CA ALA A 85 -11.86 6.57 -7.46
C ALA A 85 -12.15 5.81 -8.77
N TYR A 86 -11.99 4.49 -8.78
CA TYR A 86 -12.26 3.66 -9.96
C TYR A 86 -13.64 2.98 -9.91
N ARG A 87 -14.43 3.17 -8.85
CA ARG A 87 -15.76 2.56 -8.74
C ARG A 87 -16.80 3.27 -9.60
N ASN A 88 -17.84 2.51 -9.95
CA ASN A 88 -19.04 3.03 -10.59
C ASN A 88 -20.04 3.51 -9.50
N PRO A 89 -20.59 4.74 -9.60
CA PRO A 89 -21.50 5.26 -8.58
C PRO A 89 -22.75 4.41 -8.36
N LYS A 90 -23.37 3.92 -9.43
CA LYS A 90 -24.59 3.11 -9.35
C LYS A 90 -24.32 1.78 -8.68
N ASN A 91 -23.31 1.04 -9.14
CA ASN A 91 -22.96 -0.26 -8.55
C ASN A 91 -22.52 -0.12 -7.08
N THR A 92 -21.90 1.00 -6.72
CA THR A 92 -21.51 1.28 -5.33
C THR A 92 -22.75 1.53 -4.46
N LEU A 93 -23.72 2.30 -4.96
CA LEU A 93 -25.00 2.48 -4.28
C LEU A 93 -25.74 1.15 -4.08
N ASP A 94 -25.82 0.34 -5.13
CA ASP A 94 -26.49 -0.96 -5.07
C ASP A 94 -25.85 -1.85 -3.98
N LYS A 95 -24.52 -1.89 -3.90
CA LYS A 95 -23.78 -2.61 -2.84
C LYS A 95 -24.04 -2.06 -1.43
N ILE A 96 -24.15 -0.73 -1.27
CA ILE A 96 -24.47 -0.12 0.02
C ILE A 96 -25.89 -0.48 0.45
N VAL A 97 -26.85 -0.44 -0.49
CA VAL A 97 -28.25 -0.84 -0.24
C VAL A 97 -28.35 -2.31 0.14
N ASP A 98 -27.62 -3.19 -0.54
CA ASP A 98 -27.60 -4.61 -0.20
C ASP A 98 -26.95 -4.86 1.16
N PHE A 99 -25.86 -4.16 1.47
CA PHE A 99 -25.25 -4.19 2.80
C PHE A 99 -26.21 -3.71 3.90
N ASP A 100 -26.93 -2.61 3.69
CA ASP A 100 -27.88 -2.04 4.65
C ASP A 100 -29.05 -3.00 4.94
N LYS A 101 -29.51 -3.78 3.95
CA LYS A 101 -30.51 -4.84 4.19
C LYS A 101 -29.99 -5.92 5.12
N GLU A 102 -28.70 -6.23 5.07
CA GLU A 102 -28.05 -7.24 5.90
C GLU A 102 -27.67 -6.68 7.29
N GLN A 103 -27.27 -5.40 7.35
CA GLN A 103 -26.76 -4.72 8.54
C GLN A 103 -27.33 -3.29 8.66
N PRO A 104 -28.62 -3.15 9.01
CA PRO A 104 -29.34 -1.87 8.99
C PRO A 104 -28.91 -0.88 10.08
N ASP A 105 -28.16 -1.34 11.09
CA ASP A 105 -27.76 -0.50 12.23
C ASP A 105 -26.45 0.27 12.00
N VAL A 106 -25.76 0.04 10.87
CA VAL A 106 -24.43 0.61 10.60
C VAL A 106 -24.49 2.05 10.08
N ILE A 107 -25.48 2.37 9.24
CA ILE A 107 -25.67 3.72 8.70
C ILE A 107 -27.05 4.25 9.08
N ARG A 108 -27.13 5.52 9.45
CA ARG A 108 -28.43 6.14 9.77
C ARG A 108 -29.25 6.47 8.52
N LYS A 109 -28.59 6.58 7.38
CA LYS A 109 -29.21 6.98 6.12
C LYS A 109 -28.41 6.44 4.94
N ILE A 110 -29.11 5.84 3.99
CA ILE A 110 -28.51 5.44 2.70
C ILE A 110 -28.10 6.71 1.93
N PRO A 111 -26.82 6.80 1.48
CA PRO A 111 -26.35 7.95 0.72
C PRO A 111 -27.04 8.05 -0.64
N GLY A 112 -27.24 9.26 -1.13
CA GLY A 112 -27.82 9.48 -2.45
C GLY A 112 -26.83 9.17 -3.58
N ALA A 113 -27.31 8.81 -4.77
CA ALA A 113 -26.45 8.55 -5.93
C ALA A 113 -25.51 9.73 -6.26
N LYS A 114 -25.99 10.98 -6.11
CA LYS A 114 -25.20 12.20 -6.30
C LYS A 114 -24.11 12.38 -5.24
N GLU A 115 -24.32 11.83 -4.04
CA GLU A 115 -23.35 11.90 -2.94
C GLU A 115 -22.19 10.96 -3.21
N ILE A 116 -22.49 9.71 -3.60
CA ILE A 116 -21.50 8.73 -4.03
C ILE A 116 -20.71 9.23 -5.24
N GLU A 117 -21.37 9.84 -6.22
CA GLU A 117 -20.69 10.44 -7.37
C GLU A 117 -19.70 11.54 -6.96
N LYS A 118 -20.07 12.37 -5.97
CA LYS A 118 -19.14 13.38 -5.41
C LYS A 118 -17.95 12.72 -4.73
N TRP A 119 -18.16 11.69 -3.91
CA TRP A 119 -17.07 10.97 -3.24
C TRP A 119 -16.08 10.37 -4.25
N ILE A 120 -16.59 9.73 -5.30
CA ILE A 120 -15.78 9.14 -6.36
C ILE A 120 -14.99 10.22 -7.12
N ASN A 121 -15.63 11.35 -7.44
CA ASN A 121 -14.95 12.45 -8.15
C ASN A 121 -13.89 13.14 -7.29
N GLU A 122 -14.14 13.30 -5.99
CA GLU A 122 -13.15 13.83 -5.06
C GLU A 122 -11.96 12.87 -4.90
N ALA A 123 -12.22 11.56 -4.76
CA ALA A 123 -11.18 10.54 -4.77
C ALA A 123 -10.34 10.58 -6.07
N LYS A 124 -10.99 10.73 -7.24
CA LYS A 124 -10.30 10.94 -8.52
C LYS A 124 -9.45 12.21 -8.52
N SER A 125 -9.95 13.32 -7.96
CA SER A 125 -9.19 14.58 -7.84
C SER A 125 -7.95 14.39 -6.97
N MET A 126 -8.07 13.71 -5.84
CA MET A 126 -6.94 13.41 -4.95
C MET A 126 -5.86 12.58 -5.65
N ILE A 127 -6.24 11.66 -6.55
CA ILE A 127 -5.30 10.92 -7.40
C ILE A 127 -4.71 11.82 -8.50
N GLY A 128 -5.54 12.65 -9.14
CA GLY A 128 -5.13 13.58 -10.18
C GLY A 128 -4.14 14.64 -9.68
N GLU A 129 -4.34 15.18 -8.48
CA GLU A 129 -3.43 16.10 -7.81
C GLU A 129 -2.11 15.41 -7.41
N LYS A 130 -2.17 14.13 -6.98
CA LYS A 130 -0.95 13.30 -6.81
C LYS A 130 -0.20 13.12 -8.14
N LYS A 131 -0.91 12.98 -9.27
CA LYS A 131 -0.31 12.91 -10.63
C LYS A 131 0.19 14.26 -11.14
N ALA A 132 -0.42 15.38 -10.75
CA ALA A 132 0.02 16.73 -11.15
C ALA A 132 1.21 17.23 -10.32
N LYS A 133 1.36 16.74 -9.08
CA LYS A 133 2.54 16.94 -8.23
C LYS A 133 3.70 15.96 -8.53
N ILE A 134 3.84 15.48 -9.77
CA ILE A 134 5.07 14.78 -10.18
C ILE A 134 6.19 15.82 -10.36
N THR A 135 6.65 16.38 -9.25
CA THR A 135 8.10 16.46 -9.00
C THR A 135 8.56 15.01 -8.91
N ILE A 136 9.66 14.62 -9.55
CA ILE A 136 10.18 13.23 -9.57
C ILE A 136 9.96 12.61 -8.19
N LYS A 137 8.99 11.68 -8.07
CA LYS A 137 8.66 11.05 -6.80
C LYS A 137 9.84 10.15 -6.50
N THR A 138 10.80 10.64 -5.73
CA THR A 138 11.93 9.84 -5.30
C THR A 138 11.52 9.07 -4.06
N THR A 139 11.55 7.74 -4.15
CA THR A 139 11.17 6.86 -3.04
C THR A 139 12.38 6.72 -2.11
N PRO A 140 12.27 6.99 -0.79
CA PRO A 140 13.41 6.82 0.12
C PRO A 140 13.99 5.39 0.05
N VAL A 141 15.32 5.27 0.04
CA VAL A 141 15.99 3.95 -0.10
C VAL A 141 15.62 2.99 1.04
N ILE A 142 15.33 3.52 2.23
CA ILE A 142 14.87 2.74 3.39
C ILE A 142 13.54 1.99 3.15
N ASP A 143 12.79 2.38 2.13
CA ASP A 143 11.50 1.73 1.84
C ASP A 143 11.68 0.38 1.14
N ILE A 144 12.84 0.06 0.57
CA ILE A 144 13.10 -1.26 -0.01
C ILE A 144 13.12 -2.32 1.10
N GLU A 145 12.40 -3.42 0.89
CA GLU A 145 12.36 -4.54 1.83
C GLU A 145 13.78 -5.07 2.12
N GLY A 146 14.10 -5.23 3.41
CA GLY A 146 15.43 -5.61 3.87
C GLY A 146 16.43 -4.45 4.08
N ILE A 147 16.15 -3.21 3.64
CA ILE A 147 16.95 -2.03 3.97
C ILE A 147 16.51 -1.45 5.32
N GLY A 148 17.23 -1.82 6.39
CA GLY A 148 17.07 -1.20 7.71
C GLY A 148 17.87 0.10 7.85
N ASP A 149 17.69 0.81 8.98
CA ASP A 149 18.35 2.09 9.28
C ASP A 149 19.87 2.08 9.06
N LYS A 150 20.53 0.96 9.40
CA LYS A 150 21.98 0.79 9.23
C LYS A 150 22.37 0.91 7.75
N TYR A 151 21.68 0.18 6.88
CA TYR A 151 22.00 0.16 5.46
C TYR A 151 21.53 1.44 4.76
N SER A 152 20.34 1.96 5.11
CA SER A 152 19.87 3.24 4.56
C SER A 152 20.87 4.37 4.80
N LYS A 153 21.31 4.56 6.05
CA LYS A 153 22.30 5.60 6.39
C LYS A 153 23.64 5.41 5.70
N THR A 154 24.00 4.17 5.37
CA THR A 154 25.25 3.87 4.66
C THR A 154 25.10 4.21 3.18
N LEU A 155 24.00 3.79 2.55
CA LEU A 155 23.67 4.09 1.15
C LEU A 155 23.50 5.60 0.90
N GLU A 156 22.80 6.30 1.81
CA GLU A 156 22.65 7.76 1.76
C GLU A 156 23.99 8.49 1.73
N LYS A 157 24.97 8.07 2.55
CA LYS A 157 26.33 8.63 2.55
C LYS A 157 27.06 8.41 1.23
N MET A 158 26.73 7.34 0.52
CA MET A 158 27.28 7.01 -0.79
C MET A 158 26.51 7.69 -1.95
N GLY A 159 25.48 8.49 -1.64
CA GLY A 159 24.65 9.19 -2.64
C GLY A 159 23.43 8.39 -3.13
N PHE A 160 23.12 7.25 -2.50
CA PHE A 160 21.97 6.39 -2.81
C PHE A 160 20.85 6.61 -1.80
N SER A 161 20.33 7.84 -1.73
CA SER A 161 19.27 8.20 -0.77
C SER A 161 17.89 7.73 -1.22
N PHE A 162 17.75 7.37 -2.50
CA PHE A 162 16.47 7.01 -3.10
C PHE A 162 16.55 5.71 -3.89
N VAL A 163 15.42 5.00 -3.98
CA VAL A 163 15.25 3.75 -4.74
C VAL A 163 15.71 3.93 -6.19
N GLU A 164 15.39 5.07 -6.80
CA GLU A 164 15.73 5.36 -8.18
C GLU A 164 17.25 5.44 -8.41
N ASN A 165 18.06 5.62 -7.36
CA ASN A 165 19.52 5.57 -7.48
C ASN A 165 20.05 4.15 -7.68
N LEU A 166 19.31 3.12 -7.26
CA LEU A 166 19.70 1.71 -7.40
C LEU A 166 19.26 1.10 -8.73
N VAL A 167 18.34 1.75 -9.45
CA VAL A 167 17.83 1.27 -10.74
C VAL A 167 18.94 1.25 -11.78
N GLY A 168 19.16 0.09 -12.41
CA GLY A 168 20.09 -0.06 -13.52
C GLY A 168 21.57 -0.09 -13.12
N LEU A 169 21.87 -0.35 -11.83
CA LEU A 169 23.22 -0.71 -11.43
C LEU A 169 23.66 -1.97 -12.21
N ASP A 170 24.77 -1.85 -12.93
CA ASP A 170 25.41 -2.99 -13.57
C ASP A 170 26.33 -3.71 -12.58
N LYS A 171 26.90 -4.83 -13.02
CA LYS A 171 27.79 -5.65 -12.19
C LYS A 171 28.95 -4.86 -11.60
N ASP A 172 29.52 -3.93 -12.36
CA ASP A 172 30.64 -3.11 -11.91
C ASP A 172 30.17 -2.06 -10.90
N GLY A 173 29.01 -1.44 -11.11
CA GLY A 173 28.37 -0.52 -10.17
C GLY A 173 28.00 -1.18 -8.84
N ILE A 174 27.48 -2.41 -8.87
CA ILE A 174 27.19 -3.22 -7.67
C ILE A 174 28.48 -3.49 -6.90
N LYS A 175 29.53 -3.92 -7.60
CA LYS A 175 30.82 -4.22 -7.00
C LYS A 175 31.46 -2.97 -6.38
N ASP A 176 31.47 -1.86 -7.09
CA ASP A 176 31.99 -0.58 -6.61
C ASP A 176 31.24 -0.10 -5.36
N LEU A 177 29.92 -0.22 -5.34
CA LEU A 177 29.11 0.14 -4.19
C LEU A 177 29.36 -0.82 -3.01
N ALA A 178 29.51 -2.12 -3.27
CA ALA A 178 29.83 -3.12 -2.26
C ALA A 178 31.17 -2.83 -1.57
N GLU A 179 32.21 -2.54 -2.36
CA GLU A 179 33.55 -2.21 -1.84
C GLU A 179 33.53 -0.93 -0.98
N LYS A 180 32.81 0.10 -1.41
CA LYS A 180 32.76 1.40 -0.70
C LYS A 180 31.87 1.39 0.54
N SER A 181 30.79 0.62 0.52
CA SER A 181 29.80 0.57 1.60
C SER A 181 30.04 -0.56 2.61
N GLU A 182 30.93 -1.50 2.30
CA GLU A 182 31.11 -2.77 3.03
C GLU A 182 29.82 -3.60 3.14
N ILE A 183 28.89 -3.40 2.20
CA ILE A 183 27.67 -4.22 2.04
C ILE A 183 27.97 -5.31 1.01
N SER A 184 27.50 -6.53 1.23
CA SER A 184 27.73 -7.62 0.28
C SER A 184 27.09 -7.32 -1.08
N GLU A 185 27.79 -7.64 -2.17
CA GLU A 185 27.26 -7.54 -3.55
C GLU A 185 25.86 -8.15 -3.68
N LYS A 186 25.63 -9.33 -3.09
CA LYS A 186 24.32 -10.01 -3.10
C LYS A 186 23.16 -9.18 -2.54
N LEU A 187 23.39 -8.38 -1.51
CA LEU A 187 22.35 -7.52 -0.93
C LEU A 187 22.06 -6.33 -1.84
N ILE A 188 23.11 -5.72 -2.38
CA ILE A 188 22.97 -4.58 -3.30
C ILE A 188 22.26 -5.02 -4.59
N ASP A 189 22.63 -6.19 -5.12
CA ASP A 189 21.99 -6.81 -6.29
C ASP A 189 20.50 -7.01 -6.04
N LYS A 190 20.12 -7.66 -4.93
CA LYS A 190 18.72 -7.82 -4.54
C LYS A 190 17.97 -6.48 -4.41
N TRP A 191 18.58 -5.46 -3.82
CA TRP A 191 17.94 -4.15 -3.69
C TRP A 191 17.83 -3.41 -5.02
N ALA A 192 18.76 -3.63 -5.96
CA ALA A 192 18.67 -3.12 -7.33
C ALA A 192 17.54 -3.80 -8.11
N GLU A 193 17.35 -5.11 -7.95
CA GLU A 193 16.23 -5.87 -8.51
C GLU A 193 14.88 -5.35 -7.98
N HIS A 194 14.77 -5.14 -6.65
CA HIS A 194 13.59 -4.52 -6.06
C HIS A 194 13.34 -3.12 -6.61
N ALA A 195 14.39 -2.30 -6.71
CA ALA A 195 14.29 -0.95 -7.22
C ALA A 195 13.78 -0.92 -8.67
N ASP A 196 14.22 -1.87 -9.51
CA ASP A 196 13.71 -2.00 -10.87
C ASP A 196 12.21 -2.37 -10.85
N LEU A 197 11.80 -3.40 -10.11
CA LEU A 197 10.40 -3.83 -10.01
C LEU A 197 9.46 -2.73 -9.48
N MET A 198 9.93 -1.93 -8.51
CA MET A 198 9.17 -0.81 -7.93
C MET A 198 8.90 0.34 -8.91
N ARG A 199 9.47 0.30 -10.13
CA ARG A 199 9.10 1.22 -11.22
C ARG A 199 7.68 0.98 -11.73
N ILE A 200 7.11 -0.20 -11.50
CA ILE A 200 5.76 -0.56 -11.93
C ILE A 200 4.73 0.02 -10.95
N GLY A 201 3.78 0.79 -11.48
CA GLY A 201 2.68 1.36 -10.73
C GLY A 201 1.89 0.31 -9.93
N GLY A 202 1.93 0.43 -8.60
CA GLY A 202 1.24 -0.48 -7.69
C GLY A 202 2.08 -1.66 -7.19
N VAL A 203 3.31 -1.83 -7.70
CA VAL A 203 4.31 -2.72 -7.12
C VAL A 203 5.10 -1.94 -6.07
N GLY A 204 4.72 -2.10 -4.80
CA GLY A 204 5.46 -1.57 -3.66
C GLY A 204 6.57 -2.52 -3.18
N PRO A 205 7.27 -2.16 -2.09
CA PRO A 205 8.38 -2.96 -1.55
C PRO A 205 8.03 -4.42 -1.26
N GLU A 206 6.86 -4.67 -0.66
CA GLU A 206 6.37 -6.02 -0.34
C GLU A 206 6.19 -6.86 -1.61
N TYR A 207 5.52 -6.30 -2.62
CA TYR A 207 5.33 -7.00 -3.90
C TYR A 207 6.63 -7.17 -4.67
N ALA A 208 7.57 -6.24 -4.57
CA ALA A 208 8.89 -6.37 -5.18
C ALA A 208 9.69 -7.53 -4.56
N GLU A 209 9.70 -7.65 -3.22
CA GLU A 209 10.29 -8.80 -2.51
C GLU A 209 9.62 -10.12 -2.92
N VAL A 210 8.29 -10.15 -2.96
CA VAL A 210 7.52 -11.35 -3.34
C VAL A 210 7.82 -11.77 -4.78
N LEU A 211 7.83 -10.83 -5.71
CA LEU A 211 8.16 -11.09 -7.12
C LEU A 211 9.60 -11.63 -7.23
N ASN A 212 10.55 -11.02 -6.52
CA ASN A 212 11.94 -11.47 -6.47
C ASN A 212 12.09 -12.89 -5.90
N GLU A 213 11.42 -13.20 -4.79
CA GLU A 213 11.41 -14.53 -4.16
C GLU A 213 10.81 -15.61 -5.08
N ILE A 214 9.84 -15.26 -5.94
CA ILE A 214 9.36 -16.16 -7.00
C ILE A 214 10.20 -16.09 -8.28
N GLY A 215 11.42 -15.56 -8.22
CA GLY A 215 12.36 -15.50 -9.34
C GLY A 215 11.88 -14.62 -10.48
N ILE A 216 11.30 -13.46 -10.16
CA ILE A 216 11.05 -12.37 -11.10
C ILE A 216 11.92 -11.21 -10.62
N ASP A 217 13.07 -11.01 -11.25
CA ASP A 217 14.12 -10.11 -10.75
C ASP A 217 14.11 -8.72 -11.40
N SER A 218 13.37 -8.54 -12.49
CA SER A 218 13.40 -7.32 -13.29
C SER A 218 12.06 -7.03 -13.95
N VAL A 219 11.83 -5.75 -14.26
CA VAL A 219 10.65 -5.30 -15.02
C VAL A 219 10.60 -5.98 -16.38
N LYS A 220 11.76 -6.14 -17.03
CA LYS A 220 11.89 -6.80 -18.33
C LYS A 220 11.47 -8.26 -18.28
N GLU A 221 11.88 -8.99 -17.24
CA GLU A 221 11.44 -10.36 -17.05
C GLU A 221 9.94 -10.41 -16.75
N PHE A 222 9.45 -9.54 -15.87
CA PHE A 222 8.05 -9.53 -15.47
C PHE A 222 7.10 -9.28 -16.65
N ALA A 223 7.49 -8.39 -17.57
CA ALA A 223 6.74 -8.08 -18.80
C ALA A 223 6.46 -9.30 -19.71
N GLN A 224 7.21 -10.39 -19.53
CA GLN A 224 7.09 -11.63 -20.32
C GLN A 224 6.33 -12.74 -19.59
N ARG A 225 5.94 -12.53 -18.33
CA ARG A 225 5.28 -13.57 -17.52
C ARG A 225 3.81 -13.73 -17.88
N ASN A 226 3.26 -14.90 -17.56
CA ASN A 226 1.82 -15.16 -17.66
C ASN A 226 1.14 -14.75 -16.33
N PRO A 227 0.11 -13.88 -16.35
CA PRO A 227 -0.51 -13.37 -15.13
C PRO A 227 -1.03 -14.43 -14.17
N LYS A 228 -1.72 -15.46 -14.71
CA LYS A 228 -2.30 -16.54 -13.90
C LYS A 228 -1.21 -17.36 -13.22
N ASN A 229 -0.20 -17.79 -13.98
CA ASN A 229 0.92 -18.55 -13.42
C ASN A 229 1.72 -17.73 -12.40
N THR A 230 1.86 -16.42 -12.62
CA THR A 230 2.50 -15.54 -11.64
C THR A 230 1.70 -15.49 -10.35
N LEU A 231 0.38 -15.26 -10.43
CA LEU A 231 -0.49 -15.24 -9.25
C LEU A 231 -0.43 -16.57 -8.48
N ASP A 232 -0.51 -17.70 -9.19
CA ASP A 232 -0.43 -19.03 -8.57
C ASP A 232 0.90 -19.20 -7.80
N ARG A 233 2.02 -18.69 -8.32
CA ARG A 233 3.33 -18.72 -7.65
C ARG A 233 3.38 -17.77 -6.44
N ILE A 234 2.79 -16.58 -6.54
CA ILE A 234 2.68 -15.64 -5.43
C ILE A 234 1.90 -16.27 -4.27
N MET A 235 0.73 -16.88 -4.56
CA MET A 235 -0.09 -17.52 -3.53
C MET A 235 0.61 -18.73 -2.92
N LYS A 236 1.31 -19.52 -3.73
CA LYS A 236 2.12 -20.63 -3.23
C LYS A 236 3.24 -20.17 -2.28
N LEU A 237 3.89 -19.04 -2.58
CA LEU A 237 4.89 -18.47 -1.69
C LEU A 237 4.26 -18.08 -0.34
N ASP A 238 3.07 -17.50 -0.33
CA ASP A 238 2.36 -17.13 0.91
C ASP A 238 1.93 -18.37 1.73
N GLU A 239 1.60 -19.49 1.07
CA GLU A 239 1.37 -20.77 1.74
C GLU A 239 2.64 -21.32 2.42
N GLU A 240 3.80 -21.17 1.78
CA GLU A 240 5.09 -21.66 2.29
C GLU A 240 5.71 -20.71 3.34
N LYS A 241 5.52 -19.41 3.16
CA LYS A 241 6.01 -18.31 4.00
C LYS A 241 4.85 -17.34 4.23
N PRO A 242 4.03 -17.57 5.27
CA PRO A 242 2.87 -16.71 5.55
C PRO A 242 3.26 -15.25 5.78
N ASP A 243 2.34 -14.34 5.43
CA ASP A 243 2.41 -12.90 5.68
C ASP A 243 3.50 -12.17 4.85
N VAL A 244 3.72 -12.60 3.60
CA VAL A 244 4.70 -11.96 2.68
C VAL A 244 4.19 -10.67 2.01
N PHE A 245 2.89 -10.41 2.07
CA PHE A 245 2.27 -9.15 1.62
C PHE A 245 1.10 -8.78 2.54
N ARG A 246 0.77 -7.50 2.62
CA ARG A 246 -0.40 -7.02 3.39
C ARG A 246 -1.73 -7.54 2.83
N ARG A 247 -1.85 -7.59 1.50
CA ARG A 247 -3.05 -8.00 0.78
C ARG A 247 -2.66 -8.89 -0.38
N ALA A 248 -3.33 -10.03 -0.52
CA ALA A 248 -3.13 -10.89 -1.68
C ALA A 248 -3.48 -10.13 -2.97
N PRO A 249 -2.59 -10.10 -3.98
CA PRO A 249 -2.91 -9.45 -5.23
C PRO A 249 -4.04 -10.23 -5.93
N SER A 250 -4.90 -9.50 -6.63
CA SER A 250 -5.88 -10.13 -7.52
C SER A 250 -5.26 -10.43 -8.88
N LEU A 251 -5.88 -11.32 -9.66
CA LEU A 251 -5.44 -11.60 -11.04
C LEU A 251 -5.39 -10.32 -11.88
N GLY A 252 -6.41 -9.46 -11.77
CA GLY A 252 -6.46 -8.20 -12.50
C GLY A 252 -5.32 -7.24 -12.14
N MET A 253 -4.88 -7.22 -10.87
CA MET A 253 -3.70 -6.44 -10.47
C MET A 253 -2.43 -6.95 -11.15
N VAL A 254 -2.23 -8.27 -11.18
CA VAL A 254 -1.05 -8.88 -11.82
C VAL A 254 -1.06 -8.64 -13.34
N GLU A 255 -2.23 -8.72 -13.97
CA GLU A 255 -2.41 -8.35 -15.39
C GLU A 255 -2.02 -6.90 -15.66
N GLU A 256 -2.50 -5.97 -14.84
CA GLU A 256 -2.15 -4.54 -14.94
C GLU A 256 -0.65 -4.31 -14.76
N TRP A 257 -0.01 -4.95 -13.78
CA TRP A 257 1.42 -4.84 -13.55
C TRP A 257 2.24 -5.32 -14.74
N ILE A 258 1.87 -6.46 -15.34
CA ILE A 258 2.56 -6.99 -16.52
C ILE A 258 2.37 -6.07 -17.73
N GLU A 259 1.17 -5.52 -17.93
CA GLU A 259 0.90 -4.57 -19.02
C GLU A 259 1.64 -3.23 -18.83
N GLU A 260 1.86 -2.79 -17.61
CA GLU A 260 2.69 -1.64 -17.29
C GLU A 260 4.18 -1.94 -17.49
N ALA A 261 4.65 -3.10 -17.02
CA ALA A 261 6.02 -3.56 -17.22
C ALA A 261 6.43 -3.56 -18.70
N LYS A 262 5.53 -3.97 -19.60
CA LYS A 262 5.75 -3.92 -21.07
C LYS A 262 5.97 -2.51 -21.63
N LYS A 263 5.52 -1.47 -20.94
CA LYS A 263 5.61 -0.06 -21.36
C LYS A 263 6.84 0.64 -20.80
N ILE A 264 7.44 0.06 -19.76
CA ILE A 264 8.67 0.56 -19.13
C ILE A 264 9.85 0.11 -19.98
N LYS A 265 10.70 1.06 -20.37
CA LYS A 265 11.92 0.82 -21.15
C LYS A 265 13.13 0.58 -20.26
#